data_AF-A0A381XK58-F1
#
_entry.id   AF-A0A381XK58-F1
#
_cell.length_a   1.000
_cell.length_b   1.000
_cell.length_c   1.000
_cell.angle_alpha   90.00
_cell.angle_beta   90.00
_cell.angle_gamma   90.00
#
_symmetry.space_group_name_H-M   'P 1'
#
loop_
_entity.id
_entity.type
_entity.pdbx_description
1 polymer ?
#
loop_
_entity_poly.entity_id
_entity_poly.type
_entity_poly.pdbx_seq_one_letter_code
_entity_poly.pdbx_strand_id
1 'polypeptide(L)' 'MATNQEKFVKISKEELPLSCPMPDYDDWDGHPRVFLSVNSERTTCPYCGTIYQLIDFDD' A
#
# COMPACT_ATOMS: atom_id res chain seq x y z
N MET A 1 3.82 20.05 -15.60
CA MET A 1 4.25 19.66 -14.24
C MET A 1 3.21 18.70 -13.70
N ALA A 2 3.48 17.40 -13.75
CA ALA A 2 2.67 16.40 -13.07
C ALA A 2 3.63 15.26 -12.73
N THR A 3 4.26 15.35 -11.56
CA THR A 3 4.99 14.21 -11.02
C THR A 3 3.93 13.22 -10.60
N ASN A 4 3.59 12.30 -11.50
CA ASN A 4 2.83 11.11 -11.19
C ASN A 4 3.72 10.28 -10.25
N GLN A 5 3.68 10.58 -8.96
CA GLN A 5 4.37 9.83 -7.94
C GLN A 5 3.66 8.49 -7.84
N GLU A 6 4.06 7.55 -8.69
CA GLU A 6 3.70 6.15 -8.56
C GLU A 6 4.20 5.69 -7.17
N LYS A 7 3.30 5.69 -6.17
CA LYS A 7 3.62 5.29 -4.80
C LYS A 7 3.84 3.78 -4.81
N PHE A 8 5.10 3.37 -4.95
CA PHE A 8 5.52 1.98 -4.93
C PHE A 8 6.09 1.66 -3.54
N VAL A 9 5.42 0.79 -2.79
CA VAL A 9 5.76 0.48 -1.39
C VAL A 9 6.12 -0.99 -1.29
N LYS A 10 7.33 -1.27 -0.81
CA LYS A 10 7.78 -2.64 -0.54
C LYS A 10 7.41 -3.00 0.89
N ILE A 11 6.76 -4.15 1.09
CA ILE A 11 6.32 -4.62 2.40
C ILE A 11 6.69 -6.09 2.60
N SER A 12 6.86 -6.50 3.84
CA SER A 12 7.11 -7.90 4.23
C SER A 12 5.82 -8.54 4.78
N LYS A 13 5.75 -9.88 4.90
CA LYS A 13 4.58 -10.54 5.52
C LYS A 13 4.36 -10.09 6.97
N GLU A 14 5.43 -9.66 7.65
CA GLU A 14 5.41 -9.12 9.01
C GLU A 14 4.60 -7.81 9.15
N GLU A 15 4.45 -7.05 8.07
CA GLU A 15 3.71 -5.79 8.04
C GLU A 15 2.22 -5.97 7.73
N LEU A 16 1.76 -7.22 7.58
CA LEU A 16 0.36 -7.54 7.38
C LEU A 16 -0.40 -7.54 8.73
N PRO A 17 -1.63 -6.99 8.78
CA PRO A 17 -2.41 -6.44 7.67
C PRO A 17 -1.99 -5.02 7.26
N LEU A 18 -1.80 -4.82 5.96
CA LEU A 18 -1.39 -3.54 5.40
C LEU A 18 -2.51 -2.51 5.56
N SER A 19 -2.28 -1.49 6.38
CA SER A 19 -3.24 -0.40 6.55
C SER A 19 -2.91 0.76 5.62
N CYS A 20 -3.87 1.14 4.79
CA CYS A 20 -3.78 2.30 3.93
C CYS A 20 -4.81 3.36 4.37
N PRO A 21 -4.43 4.62 4.64
CA PRO A 21 -3.08 5.22 4.52
C PRO A 21 -2.17 4.87 5.70
N MET A 22 -0.84 4.92 5.49
CA MET A 22 0.14 4.78 6.58
C MET A 22 -0.06 5.91 7.60
N PRO A 23 0.15 5.65 8.90
CA PRO A 23 -0.10 6.65 9.96
C PRO A 23 0.78 7.90 9.86
N ASP A 24 1.90 7.83 9.11
CA ASP A 24 2.80 8.95 8.84
C ASP A 24 2.35 9.81 7.64
N TYR A 25 1.43 9.29 6.80
CA TYR A 25 0.81 10.07 5.74
C TYR A 25 -0.34 10.90 6.32
N ASP A 26 -0.11 12.21 6.44
CA ASP A 26 -1.13 13.22 6.74
C ASP A 26 -2.05 13.41 5.53
N ASP A 27 -2.71 12.35 5.08
CA ASP A 27 -3.64 12.42 3.96
C ASP A 27 -5.06 12.51 4.50
N TRP A 28 -5.48 13.75 4.74
CA TRP A 28 -6.87 14.21 4.74
C TRP A 28 -7.54 14.04 3.35
N ASP A 29 -7.32 12.91 2.66
CA ASP A 29 -7.58 12.75 1.22
C ASP A 29 -8.86 11.94 0.92
N GLY A 30 -9.81 11.91 1.86
CA GLY A 30 -11.17 11.45 1.57
C GLY A 30 -11.35 9.95 1.33
N HIS A 31 -10.38 9.08 1.67
CA HIS A 31 -10.56 7.63 1.68
C HIS A 31 -10.54 7.06 3.13
N PRO A 32 -11.42 6.09 3.47
CA PRO A 32 -11.47 5.50 4.81
C PRO A 32 -10.30 4.55 5.05
N ARG A 33 -9.78 4.47 6.29
CA ARG A 33 -8.75 3.49 6.62
C ARG A 33 -9.21 2.07 6.24
N VAL A 34 -8.50 1.47 5.29
CA VAL A 34 -8.76 0.10 4.80
C VAL A 34 -7.56 -0.78 5.08
N PHE A 35 -7.84 -2.03 5.42
CA PHE A 35 -6.83 -3.08 5.54
C PHE A 35 -6.80 -3.85 4.22
N LEU A 36 -5.69 -3.73 3.48
CA LEU A 36 -5.47 -4.52 2.28
C LEU A 36 -4.76 -5.83 2.65
N SER A 37 -5.39 -6.95 2.33
CA SER A 37 -4.77 -8.27 2.42
C SER A 37 -3.92 -8.51 1.18
N VAL A 38 -2.60 -8.43 1.34
CA VAL A 38 -1.64 -8.71 0.28
C VAL A 38 -1.42 -10.22 0.20
N ASN A 39 -2.31 -10.90 -0.53
CA ASN A 39 -2.26 -12.35 -0.76
C ASN A 39 -1.44 -12.72 -2.02
N SER A 40 -0.80 -11.75 -2.66
CA SER A 40 -0.03 -11.92 -3.88
C SER A 40 1.23 -11.10 -3.79
N GLU A 41 2.25 -11.47 -4.58
CA GLU A 41 3.49 -10.71 -4.72
C GLU A 41 3.23 -9.21 -4.89
N ARG A 42 2.24 -8.81 -5.69
CA ARG A 42 1.89 -7.42 -5.95
C ARG A 42 0.41 -7.17 -5.67
N THR A 43 0.10 -6.10 -4.94
CA THR A 43 -1.27 -5.67 -4.63
C THR A 43 -1.40 -4.17 -4.84
N THR A 44 -2.42 -3.73 -5.55
CA THR A 44 -2.67 -2.31 -5.80
C THR A 44 -3.88 -1.83 -5.01
N CYS A 45 -3.74 -0.68 -4.36
CA CYS A 45 -4.80 0.03 -3.66
C CYS A 45 -5.83 0.58 -4.66
N PRO A 46 -7.13 0.18 -4.58
CA PRO A 46 -8.15 0.66 -5.51
C PRO A 46 -8.55 2.13 -5.26
N TYR A 47 -8.22 2.68 -4.09
CA TYR A 47 -8.53 4.06 -3.73
C TYR A 47 -7.40 5.01 -4.15
N CYS A 48 -6.19 4.68 -3.70
CA CYS A 48 -5.03 5.53 -3.77
C CYS A 48 -4.07 5.19 -4.92
N GLY A 49 -4.31 4.10 -5.64
CA GLY A 49 -3.44 3.64 -6.74
C GLY A 49 -2.04 3.19 -6.31
N THR A 50 -1.75 3.16 -5.00
CA THR A 50 -0.46 2.74 -4.43
C THR A 50 -0.24 1.26 -4.71
N ILE A 51 0.95 0.93 -5.21
CA ILE A 51 1.36 -0.44 -5.55
C ILE A 51 2.19 -0.96 -4.39
N TYR A 52 1.67 -1.97 -3.69
CA TYR A 52 2.35 -2.70 -2.64
C TYR A 52 2.98 -3.96 -3.22
N GLN A 53 4.27 -4.17 -2.94
CA GLN A 53 5.05 -5.30 -3.41
C GLN A 53 5.56 -6.09 -2.20
N LEU A 54 5.07 -7.32 -2.03
CA LEU A 54 5.50 -8.24 -0.99
C LEU A 54 6.91 -8.76 -1.32
N ILE A 55 7.90 -8.40 -0.52
CA ILE A 55 9.29 -8.86 -0.69
C ILE A 55 9.54 -10.24 -0.07
N ASP A 56 8.60 -10.73 0.72
CA ASP A 56 8.69 -11.96 1.53
C ASP A 56 7.74 -13.06 1.02
N PHE A 57 7.46 -13.10 -0.28
CA PHE A 57 6.50 -14.08 -0.84
C PHE A 57 7.05 -15.53 -0.83
N ASP A 58 8.37 -15.72 -0.88
CA ASP A 58 9.09 -16.99 -1.08
C ASP A 58 9.75 -17.52 0.21
N ASP A 59 8.97 -17.70 1.28
CA ASP A 59 9.36 -18.44 2.49
C ASP A 59 8.27 -19.47 2.84
#